data_AF-A0A9P8FJM9-F1
#
_entry.id   AF-A0A9P8FJM9-F1
#
_cell.length_a   1.000
_cell.length_b   1.000
_cell.length_c   1.000
_cell.angle_alpha   90.00
_cell.angle_beta   90.00
_cell.angle_gamma   90.00
#
_symmetry.space_group_name_H-M   'P 1'
#
loop_
_entity.id
_entity.type
_entity.pdbx_description
1 polymer ?
#
loop_
_entity_poly.entity_id
_entity_poly.type
_entity_poly.pdbx_seq_one_letter_code
_entity_poly.pdbx_strand_id
1 'polypeptide(L)'
;MKASSVQQAFRSLTSRIHPQLPLSERESQRLLNALTSSFRSHLDHHHNHDAAASVTSASASTQHPLSPTTATDRHLASILTNPLLTKPVHQQLKAKSKHPIALFEDQVAAGRANLPSARLCLESFRTSLSSLPPAQVKDQIARYAAGSRALRWLWTSAHTRSLSFALDARFCSHLAFFLIHEGKETALWELIDTPVATSASLTAKEASMRKGLLLSSIVKTHLSGPDKSLESALSAFFRALDTSQTSHASITHAGVQLTGALVNFGRFSDSDVALYDKFIDAVPRWTKKHPDRAIYRIANLTLHHPTTPSADPALDFIRELRPLASHPFLNPT
;
A
#
# COMPACT_ATOMS: atom_id res chain seq x y z
N MET A 1 22.73 -1.94 -49.50
CA MET A 1 21.53 -2.64 -48.99
C MET A 1 20.60 -1.60 -48.39
N LYS A 2 19.42 -1.40 -49.00
CA LYS A 2 18.48 -0.32 -48.62
C LYS A 2 17.56 -0.86 -47.53
N ALA A 3 17.70 -0.37 -46.30
CA ALA A 3 16.75 -0.67 -45.23
C ALA A 3 15.39 -0.06 -45.60
N SER A 4 14.34 -0.90 -45.58
CA SER A 4 12.98 -0.50 -45.94
C SER A 4 12.46 0.57 -44.98
N SER A 5 11.96 1.69 -45.50
CA SER A 5 11.43 2.84 -44.73
C SER A 5 10.37 2.44 -43.71
N VAL A 6 9.70 1.31 -43.95
CA VAL A 6 8.73 0.69 -43.04
C VAL A 6 9.37 0.27 -41.71
N GLN A 7 10.58 -0.30 -41.73
CA GLN A 7 11.27 -0.74 -40.51
C GLN A 7 11.71 0.45 -39.64
N GLN A 8 12.01 1.60 -40.25
CA GLN A 8 12.36 2.83 -39.54
C GLN A 8 11.12 3.51 -38.94
N ALA A 9 9.97 3.46 -39.62
CA ALA A 9 8.70 3.97 -39.10
C ALA A 9 8.19 3.16 -37.89
N PHE A 10 8.33 1.83 -37.91
CA PHE A 10 7.97 1.00 -36.75
C PHE A 10 8.91 1.24 -35.56
N ARG A 11 10.21 1.46 -35.79
CA ARG A 11 11.16 1.81 -34.73
C ARG A 11 10.91 3.19 -34.11
N SER A 12 10.39 4.15 -34.87
CA SER A 12 10.06 5.49 -34.35
C SER A 12 8.75 5.52 -33.56
N LEU A 13 7.81 4.61 -33.86
CA LEU A 13 6.58 4.44 -33.09
C LEU A 13 6.84 3.69 -31.77
N THR A 14 7.74 2.70 -31.77
CA THR A 14 8.09 1.94 -30.56
C THR A 14 8.92 2.74 -29.54
N SER A 15 9.69 3.74 -29.98
CA SER A 15 10.48 4.59 -29.06
C SER A 15 9.64 5.65 -28.32
N ARG A 16 8.41 5.94 -28.80
CA ARG A 16 7.50 6.93 -28.19
C ARG A 16 6.45 6.32 -27.24
N ILE A 17 6.35 5.00 -27.16
CA ILE A 17 5.41 4.28 -26.28
C ILE A 17 6.22 3.50 -25.25
N HIS A 18 6.76 4.23 -24.26
CA HIS A 18 7.50 3.74 -23.08
C HIS A 18 8.72 2.82 -23.34
N PRO A 19 9.76 2.85 -22.48
CA PRO A 19 10.94 2.00 -22.65
C PRO A 19 10.53 0.53 -22.55
N GLN A 20 10.84 -0.24 -23.59
CA GLN A 20 10.32 -1.59 -23.78
C GLN A 20 10.95 -2.59 -22.82
N LEU A 21 10.07 -3.33 -22.14
CA LEU A 21 10.36 -4.68 -21.65
C LEU A 21 10.79 -5.53 -22.88
N PRO A 22 11.88 -6.30 -22.82
CA PRO A 22 12.40 -6.97 -24.01
C PRO A 22 11.44 -8.10 -24.43
N LEU A 23 10.62 -7.85 -25.45
CA LEU A 23 9.88 -8.90 -26.13
C LEU A 23 10.89 -9.88 -26.74
N SER A 24 10.71 -11.17 -26.49
CA SER A 24 11.58 -12.20 -27.03
C SER A 24 11.50 -12.22 -28.57
N GLU A 25 12.62 -12.48 -29.26
CA GLU A 25 12.67 -12.53 -30.74
C GLU A 25 11.64 -13.50 -31.34
N ARG A 26 11.25 -14.52 -30.58
CA ARG A 26 10.24 -15.50 -30.99
C ARG A 26 8.83 -14.94 -31.02
N GLU A 27 8.50 -14.06 -30.10
CA GLU A 27 7.17 -13.43 -30.02
C GLU A 27 7.02 -12.33 -31.07
N SER A 28 8.08 -11.55 -31.32
CA SER A 28 8.07 -10.57 -32.41
C SER A 28 7.95 -11.24 -33.78
N GLN A 29 8.65 -12.34 -34.02
CA GLN A 29 8.52 -13.13 -35.24
C GLN A 29 7.13 -13.76 -35.39
N ARG A 30 6.51 -14.25 -34.31
CA ARG A 30 5.13 -14.75 -34.35
C ARG A 30 4.12 -13.67 -34.71
N LEU A 31 4.27 -12.48 -34.12
CA LEU A 31 3.38 -11.36 -34.39
C LEU A 31 3.56 -10.87 -35.84
N LEU A 32 4.79 -10.82 -36.33
CA LEU A 32 5.10 -10.42 -37.70
C LEU A 32 4.57 -11.44 -38.72
N ASN A 33 4.71 -12.74 -38.46
CA ASN A 33 4.16 -13.79 -39.32
C ASN A 33 2.63 -13.75 -39.35
N ALA A 34 1.97 -13.51 -38.20
CA ALA A 34 0.53 -13.39 -38.12
C ALA A 34 0.01 -12.16 -38.89
N LEU A 35 0.67 -11.00 -38.75
CA LEU A 35 0.33 -9.80 -39.52
C LEU A 35 0.54 -10.01 -41.01
N THR A 36 1.66 -10.61 -41.40
CA THR A 36 1.98 -10.83 -42.82
C THR A 36 1.00 -11.83 -43.47
N SER A 37 0.63 -12.90 -42.75
CA SER A 37 -0.38 -13.86 -43.19
C SER A 37 -1.75 -13.20 -43.34
N SER A 38 -2.15 -12.34 -42.39
CA SER A 38 -3.42 -11.63 -42.45
C SER A 38 -3.48 -10.64 -43.62
N PHE A 39 -2.38 -9.92 -43.89
CA PHE A 39 -2.28 -9.01 -45.03
C PHE A 39 -2.35 -9.75 -46.37
N ARG A 40 -1.65 -10.89 -46.50
CA ARG A 40 -1.70 -11.72 -47.72
C ARG A 40 -3.09 -12.29 -47.94
N SER A 41 -3.70 -12.86 -46.90
CA SER A 41 -5.06 -13.39 -46.99
C SER A 41 -6.09 -12.33 -47.39
N HIS A 42 -5.87 -11.06 -47.02
CA HIS A 42 -6.79 -9.98 -47.37
C HIS A 42 -6.54 -9.41 -48.77
N LEU A 43 -5.28 -9.34 -49.21
CA LEU A 43 -4.92 -9.01 -50.60
C LEU A 43 -5.45 -10.06 -51.57
N ASP A 44 -5.30 -11.35 -51.24
CA ASP A 44 -5.84 -12.45 -52.05
C ASP A 44 -7.37 -12.37 -52.15
N HIS A 45 -8.05 -11.90 -51.10
CA HIS A 45 -9.51 -11.71 -51.10
C HIS A 45 -9.97 -10.57 -52.01
N HIS A 46 -9.21 -9.47 -52.06
CA HIS A 46 -9.53 -8.34 -52.94
C HIS A 46 -9.19 -8.61 -54.41
N HIS A 47 -8.07 -9.30 -54.69
CA HIS A 47 -7.72 -9.68 -56.06
C HIS A 47 -8.67 -10.72 -56.67
N ASN A 48 -9.32 -11.56 -55.87
CA ASN A 48 -10.28 -12.55 -56.36
C ASN A 48 -11.66 -11.94 -56.72
N HIS A 49 -11.97 -10.73 -56.24
CA HIS A 49 -13.24 -10.06 -56.56
C HIS A 49 -13.21 -9.35 -57.92
N ASP A 50 -12.05 -8.87 -58.37
CA ASP A 50 -11.89 -8.19 -59.66
C ASP A 50 -11.80 -9.14 -60.87
N ALA A 51 -11.51 -10.42 -60.65
CA ALA A 51 -11.46 -11.43 -61.72
C ALA A 51 -12.84 -12.05 -62.06
N ALA A 52 -13.85 -11.87 -61.20
CA ALA A 52 -15.17 -12.51 -61.36
C ALA A 52 -16.27 -11.60 -61.95
N ALA A 53 -15.99 -10.32 -62.17
CA ALA A 53 -16.93 -9.35 -62.74
C ALA A 53 -16.62 -9.07 -64.22
N SER A 54 -16.76 -10.06 -65.08
CA SER A 54 -16.81 -9.87 -66.54
C SER A 54 -17.81 -10.80 -67.19
N VAL A 55 -19.08 -10.70 -66.78
CA VAL A 55 -20.21 -11.07 -67.66
C VAL A 55 -21.48 -10.28 -67.30
N THR A 56 -21.99 -9.57 -68.31
CA THR A 56 -23.37 -9.10 -68.54
C THR A 56 -23.99 -7.96 -67.69
N SER A 57 -23.87 -6.76 -68.26
CA SER A 57 -24.92 -5.77 -68.65
C SER A 57 -25.98 -5.21 -67.69
N ALA A 58 -25.93 -3.87 -67.63
CA ALA A 58 -27.01 -2.86 -67.66
C ALA A 58 -27.79 -2.50 -66.38
N SER A 59 -27.50 -1.32 -65.81
CA SER A 59 -28.36 -0.11 -65.87
C SER A 59 -27.85 0.97 -64.92
N ALA A 60 -27.86 2.22 -65.38
CA ALA A 60 -27.19 3.37 -64.77
C ALA A 60 -27.83 3.88 -63.48
N SER A 61 -27.00 4.20 -62.49
CA SER A 61 -27.10 5.46 -61.73
C SER A 61 -25.75 5.83 -61.13
N THR A 62 -25.43 7.11 -61.27
CA THR A 62 -24.17 7.83 -61.08
C THR A 62 -23.48 7.51 -59.75
N GLN A 63 -22.42 6.70 -59.78
CA GLN A 63 -21.55 6.46 -58.63
C GLN A 63 -20.38 7.44 -58.64
N HIS A 64 -20.33 8.26 -57.60
CA HIS A 64 -19.19 9.09 -57.23
C HIS A 64 -18.02 8.15 -56.87
N PRO A 65 -16.79 8.34 -57.39
CA PRO A 65 -15.66 7.52 -57.02
C PRO A 65 -15.28 7.81 -55.56
N LEU A 66 -15.61 6.88 -54.66
CA LEU A 66 -15.17 6.93 -53.27
C LEU A 66 -13.65 6.81 -53.25
N SER A 67 -12.99 7.87 -52.78
CA SER A 67 -11.54 7.99 -52.75
C SER A 67 -10.87 6.86 -51.96
N PRO A 68 -9.68 6.40 -52.39
CA PRO A 68 -8.94 5.27 -51.78
C PRO A 68 -8.56 5.50 -50.31
N THR A 69 -8.66 6.73 -49.81
CA THR A 69 -8.42 7.13 -48.42
C THR A 69 -9.42 6.49 -47.45
N THR A 70 -10.68 6.36 -47.83
CA THR A 70 -11.73 5.77 -46.98
C THR A 70 -11.56 4.26 -46.82
N ALA A 71 -11.02 3.59 -47.84
CA ALA A 71 -10.68 2.16 -47.79
C ALA A 71 -9.48 1.91 -46.88
N THR A 72 -8.44 2.76 -46.94
CA THR A 72 -7.29 2.68 -46.04
C THR A 72 -7.64 2.99 -44.59
N ASP A 73 -8.55 3.94 -44.33
CA ASP A 73 -9.02 4.24 -42.97
C ASP A 73 -9.89 3.11 -42.41
N ARG A 74 -10.76 2.52 -43.25
CA ARG A 74 -11.54 1.34 -42.87
C ARG A 74 -10.64 0.12 -42.62
N HIS A 75 -9.56 0.00 -43.38
CA HIS A 75 -8.55 -1.04 -43.22
C HIS A 75 -7.70 -0.85 -41.95
N LEU A 76 -7.28 0.37 -41.62
CA LEU A 76 -6.62 0.68 -40.34
C LEU A 76 -7.56 0.45 -39.15
N ALA A 77 -8.82 0.85 -39.25
CA ALA A 77 -9.83 0.58 -38.22
C ALA A 77 -10.06 -0.94 -38.04
N SER A 78 -10.05 -1.72 -39.12
CA SER A 78 -10.16 -3.19 -39.10
C SER A 78 -8.94 -3.86 -38.45
N ILE A 79 -7.72 -3.38 -38.74
CA ILE A 79 -6.50 -3.87 -38.10
C ILE A 79 -6.48 -3.55 -36.60
N LEU A 80 -6.89 -2.33 -36.22
CA LEU A 80 -6.93 -1.90 -34.83
C LEU A 80 -8.08 -2.54 -34.01
N THR A 81 -9.08 -3.11 -34.68
CA THR A 81 -10.19 -3.84 -34.03
C THR A 81 -9.99 -5.35 -33.97
N ASN A 82 -8.86 -5.88 -34.44
CA ASN A 82 -8.59 -7.31 -34.43
C ASN A 82 -8.54 -7.85 -32.96
N PRO A 83 -9.31 -8.90 -32.64
CA PRO A 83 -9.44 -9.46 -31.28
C PRO A 83 -8.14 -10.03 -30.69
N LEU A 84 -7.09 -10.22 -31.51
CA LEU A 84 -5.76 -10.64 -31.06
C LEU A 84 -4.87 -9.46 -30.61
N LEU A 85 -5.17 -8.22 -31.04
CA LEU A 85 -4.48 -7.00 -30.60
C LEU A 85 -5.20 -6.35 -29.38
N THR A 86 -6.47 -6.66 -29.16
CA THR A 86 -7.28 -6.13 -28.05
C THR A 86 -7.37 -7.07 -26.82
N LYS A 87 -6.66 -8.20 -26.82
CA LYS A 87 -6.48 -9.07 -25.64
C LYS A 87 -4.99 -9.25 -25.36
N PRO A 88 -4.49 -8.62 -24.28
CA PRO A 88 -4.77 -9.10 -22.93
C PRO A 88 -5.55 -8.13 -22.04
N VAL A 89 -6.06 -7.02 -22.58
CA VAL A 89 -6.74 -6.00 -21.76
C VAL A 89 -8.18 -6.40 -21.41
N HIS A 90 -8.92 -7.03 -22.34
CA HIS A 90 -10.31 -7.42 -22.06
C HIS A 90 -10.50 -8.71 -21.25
N GLN A 91 -9.50 -9.58 -21.13
CA GLN A 91 -9.59 -10.73 -20.20
C GLN A 91 -9.21 -10.34 -18.77
N GLN A 92 -8.44 -9.25 -18.60
CA GLN A 92 -8.30 -8.56 -17.30
C GLN A 92 -9.54 -7.74 -16.93
N LEU A 93 -10.27 -7.17 -17.90
CA LEU A 93 -11.50 -6.41 -17.64
C LEU A 93 -12.79 -7.27 -17.54
N LYS A 94 -12.74 -8.55 -17.92
CA LYS A 94 -13.86 -9.51 -17.79
C LYS A 94 -13.73 -10.47 -16.60
N ALA A 95 -12.72 -10.29 -15.74
CA ALA A 95 -12.95 -10.52 -14.34
C ALA A 95 -13.92 -9.41 -13.89
N LYS A 96 -15.25 -9.67 -13.96
CA LYS A 96 -16.26 -8.88 -13.24
C LYS A 96 -15.63 -8.48 -11.93
N SER A 97 -15.48 -7.18 -11.68
CA SER A 97 -14.79 -6.55 -10.55
C SER A 97 -15.06 -7.27 -9.24
N LYS A 98 -14.36 -8.38 -8.99
CA LYS A 98 -14.53 -9.17 -7.79
C LYS A 98 -13.98 -8.29 -6.69
N HIS A 99 -14.80 -8.10 -5.66
CA HIS A 99 -14.39 -7.34 -4.49
C HIS A 99 -13.02 -7.86 -4.01
N PRO A 100 -12.06 -6.98 -3.65
CA PRO A 100 -10.69 -7.40 -3.31
C PRO A 100 -10.65 -8.51 -2.24
N ILE A 101 -11.62 -8.49 -1.32
CA ILE A 101 -11.75 -9.51 -0.27
C ILE A 101 -12.19 -10.86 -0.82
N ALA A 102 -13.10 -10.90 -1.80
CA ALA A 102 -13.50 -12.14 -2.44
C ALA A 102 -12.33 -12.76 -3.22
N LEU A 103 -11.50 -11.92 -3.86
CA LEU A 103 -10.27 -12.39 -4.52
C LEU A 103 -9.28 -12.96 -3.51
N PHE A 104 -9.14 -12.33 -2.34
CA PHE A 104 -8.29 -12.85 -1.29
C PHE A 104 -8.82 -14.18 -0.74
N GLU A 105 -10.12 -14.33 -0.53
CA GLU A 105 -10.72 -15.59 -0.11
C GLU A 105 -10.51 -16.71 -1.12
N ASP A 106 -10.65 -16.42 -2.42
CA ASP A 106 -10.33 -17.37 -3.48
C ASP A 106 -8.86 -17.82 -3.39
N GLN A 107 -7.93 -16.91 -3.08
CA GLN A 107 -6.51 -17.24 -2.87
C GLN A 107 -6.26 -18.04 -1.59
N VAL A 108 -6.99 -17.76 -0.50
CA VAL A 108 -6.92 -18.52 0.74
C VAL A 108 -7.42 -19.94 0.52
N ALA A 109 -8.57 -20.11 -0.13
CA ALA A 109 -9.14 -21.41 -0.47
C ALA A 109 -8.24 -22.23 -1.40
N ALA A 110 -7.55 -21.56 -2.33
CA ALA A 110 -6.56 -22.19 -3.21
C ALA A 110 -5.20 -22.47 -2.54
N GLY A 111 -5.01 -22.10 -1.26
CA GLY A 111 -3.74 -22.26 -0.54
C GLY A 111 -2.60 -21.38 -1.08
N ARG A 112 -2.92 -20.34 -1.86
CA ARG A 112 -1.95 -19.42 -2.50
C ARG A 112 -1.81 -18.08 -1.79
N ALA A 113 -2.59 -17.86 -0.73
CA ALA A 113 -2.55 -16.63 0.04
C ALA A 113 -1.21 -16.46 0.77
N ASN A 114 -0.58 -15.31 0.57
CA ASN A 114 0.66 -14.90 1.23
C ASN A 114 0.51 -13.50 1.84
N LEU A 115 1.49 -13.09 2.65
CA LEU A 115 1.46 -11.79 3.32
C LEU A 115 1.35 -10.60 2.34
N PRO A 116 2.10 -10.55 1.22
CA PRO A 116 1.91 -9.53 0.19
C PRO A 116 0.48 -9.47 -0.38
N SER A 117 -0.14 -10.61 -0.67
CA SER A 117 -1.52 -10.69 -1.16
C SER A 117 -2.51 -10.15 -0.13
N ALA A 118 -2.35 -10.51 1.15
CA ALA A 118 -3.19 -10.01 2.23
C ALA A 118 -3.04 -8.48 2.38
N ARG A 119 -1.82 -7.96 2.32
CA ARG A 119 -1.56 -6.51 2.32
C ARG A 119 -2.26 -5.83 1.15
N LEU A 120 -2.07 -6.32 -0.07
CA LEU A 120 -2.70 -5.75 -1.27
C LEU A 120 -4.22 -5.78 -1.20
N CYS A 121 -4.81 -6.83 -0.64
CA CYS A 121 -6.25 -6.91 -0.40
C CYS A 121 -6.72 -5.81 0.55
N LEU A 122 -6.07 -5.65 1.71
CA LEU A 122 -6.46 -4.62 2.68
C LEU A 122 -6.22 -3.20 2.16
N GLU A 123 -5.13 -3.00 1.41
CA GLU A 123 -4.79 -1.73 0.79
C GLU A 123 -5.81 -1.34 -0.29
N SER A 124 -6.13 -2.25 -1.22
CA SER A 124 -7.15 -2.03 -2.25
C SER A 124 -8.56 -1.85 -1.69
N PHE A 125 -8.90 -2.55 -0.61
CA PHE A 125 -10.16 -2.31 0.07
C PHE A 125 -10.17 -0.92 0.73
N ARG A 126 -9.09 -0.52 1.40
CA ARG A 126 -8.99 0.82 1.98
C ARG A 126 -9.09 1.94 0.94
N THR A 127 -8.49 1.78 -0.23
CA THR A 127 -8.62 2.77 -1.32
C THR A 127 -10.03 2.79 -1.92
N SER A 128 -10.74 1.66 -1.95
CA SER A 128 -12.16 1.67 -2.34
C SER A 128 -13.08 2.38 -1.33
N LEU A 129 -12.66 2.46 -0.06
CA LEU A 129 -13.40 3.16 0.98
C LEU A 129 -13.17 4.68 0.96
N SER A 130 -12.03 5.16 0.45
CA SER A 130 -11.72 6.60 0.46
C SER A 130 -12.61 7.45 -0.44
N SER A 131 -13.31 6.83 -1.40
CA SER A 131 -14.29 7.52 -2.26
C SER A 131 -15.70 7.55 -1.69
N LEU A 132 -15.95 6.88 -0.56
CA LEU A 132 -17.29 6.71 0.01
C LEU A 132 -17.57 7.67 1.18
N PRO A 133 -18.85 8.05 1.41
CA PRO A 133 -19.26 8.78 2.61
C PRO A 133 -19.00 7.97 3.90
N PRO A 134 -18.76 8.64 5.05
CA PRO A 134 -18.35 7.97 6.30
C PRO A 134 -19.36 6.95 6.82
N ALA A 135 -20.66 7.19 6.63
CA ALA A 135 -21.71 6.24 7.00
C ALA A 135 -21.63 4.94 6.17
N GLN A 136 -21.36 5.07 4.86
CA GLN A 136 -21.19 3.92 3.97
C GLN A 136 -19.86 3.20 4.25
N VAL A 137 -18.81 3.92 4.65
CA VAL A 137 -17.55 3.29 5.06
C VAL A 137 -17.75 2.34 6.24
N LYS A 138 -18.48 2.76 7.28
CA LYS A 138 -18.77 1.90 8.44
C LYS A 138 -19.57 0.66 8.03
N ASP A 139 -20.60 0.82 7.19
CA ASP A 139 -21.41 -0.30 6.67
C ASP A 139 -20.57 -1.29 5.85
N GLN A 140 -19.71 -0.79 4.95
CA GLN A 140 -18.86 -1.62 4.11
C GLN A 140 -17.81 -2.39 4.94
N ILE A 141 -17.19 -1.73 5.93
CA ILE A 141 -16.25 -2.38 6.86
C ILE A 141 -16.96 -3.49 7.63
N ALA A 142 -18.16 -3.23 8.17
CA ALA A 142 -18.94 -4.22 8.91
C ALA A 142 -19.38 -5.39 8.02
N ARG A 143 -19.86 -5.10 6.81
CA ARG A 143 -20.36 -6.09 5.84
C ARG A 143 -19.27 -7.06 5.40
N TYR A 144 -18.09 -6.53 5.09
CA TYR A 144 -17.03 -7.37 4.57
C TYR A 144 -16.09 -7.93 5.64
N ALA A 145 -15.97 -7.27 6.79
CA ALA A 145 -15.11 -7.70 7.90
C ALA A 145 -13.68 -8.08 7.45
N ALA A 146 -13.06 -7.19 6.67
CA ALA A 146 -11.78 -7.43 6.01
C ALA A 146 -10.67 -7.75 7.02
N GLY A 147 -10.64 -7.04 8.15
CA GLY A 147 -9.68 -7.25 9.23
C GLY A 147 -9.87 -8.62 9.86
N SER A 148 -11.10 -8.99 10.19
CA SER A 148 -11.43 -10.32 10.72
C SER A 148 -11.02 -11.47 9.80
N ARG A 149 -11.24 -11.33 8.48
CA ARG A 149 -10.87 -12.35 7.50
C ARG A 149 -9.36 -12.48 7.35
N ALA A 150 -8.66 -11.34 7.28
CA ALA A 150 -7.20 -11.31 7.25
C ALA A 150 -6.60 -11.91 8.54
N LEU A 151 -7.17 -11.60 9.70
CA LEU A 151 -6.76 -12.15 10.98
C LEU A 151 -7.01 -13.66 11.07
N ARG A 152 -8.17 -14.14 10.60
CA ARG A 152 -8.46 -15.59 10.56
C ARG A 152 -7.44 -16.33 9.69
N TRP A 153 -7.15 -15.80 8.50
CA TRP A 153 -6.10 -16.34 7.65
C TRP A 153 -4.75 -16.34 8.37
N LEU A 154 -4.40 -15.24 9.03
CA LEU A 154 -3.17 -15.12 9.79
C LEU A 154 -3.05 -16.23 10.85
N TRP A 155 -4.09 -16.47 11.64
CA TRP A 155 -4.14 -17.53 12.65
C TRP A 155 -3.99 -18.93 12.08
N THR A 156 -4.57 -19.20 10.90
CA THR A 156 -4.37 -20.47 10.20
C THR A 156 -2.98 -20.60 9.57
N SER A 157 -2.25 -19.49 9.43
CA SER A 157 -0.91 -19.47 8.86
C SER A 157 0.19 -19.60 9.93
N ALA A 158 1.36 -20.12 9.55
CA ALA A 158 2.52 -20.21 10.43
C ALA A 158 3.08 -18.84 10.88
N HIS A 159 2.61 -17.72 10.30
CA HIS A 159 3.12 -16.38 10.57
C HIS A 159 2.68 -15.82 11.93
N THR A 160 1.59 -16.34 12.52
CA THR A 160 1.12 -15.87 13.83
C THR A 160 2.11 -16.19 14.95
N ARG A 161 2.63 -17.43 14.97
CA ARG A 161 3.50 -17.92 16.07
C ARG A 161 4.80 -17.13 16.20
N SER A 162 5.30 -16.57 15.10
CA SER A 162 6.53 -15.78 15.08
C SER A 162 6.28 -14.28 15.02
N LEU A 163 5.03 -13.83 14.89
CA LEU A 163 4.67 -12.43 14.58
C LEU A 163 5.48 -11.84 13.41
N SER A 164 5.91 -12.66 12.43
CA SER A 164 6.77 -12.20 11.34
C SER A 164 6.10 -11.15 10.46
N PHE A 165 4.77 -11.19 10.36
CA PHE A 165 3.97 -10.17 9.69
C PHE A 165 4.12 -8.77 10.32
N ALA A 166 4.51 -8.67 11.59
CA ALA A 166 4.69 -7.40 12.30
C ALA A 166 5.81 -6.54 11.69
N LEU A 167 6.71 -7.14 10.92
CA LEU A 167 7.76 -6.44 10.19
C LEU A 167 7.21 -5.66 8.98
N ASP A 168 6.06 -6.08 8.43
CA ASP A 168 5.36 -5.32 7.40
C ASP A 168 4.47 -4.25 8.06
N ALA A 169 5.05 -3.07 8.26
CA ALA A 169 4.37 -1.93 8.87
C ALA A 169 3.12 -1.49 8.10
N ARG A 170 3.08 -1.71 6.77
CA ARG A 170 1.90 -1.37 5.96
C ARG A 170 0.79 -2.34 6.26
N PHE A 171 1.07 -3.64 6.24
CA PHE A 171 0.10 -4.66 6.60
C PHE A 171 -0.45 -4.42 8.02
N CYS A 172 0.40 -4.17 9.01
CA CYS A 172 -0.03 -3.91 10.39
C CYS A 172 -0.90 -2.67 10.51
N SER A 173 -0.55 -1.58 9.83
CA SER A 173 -1.34 -0.35 9.77
C SER A 173 -2.75 -0.61 9.21
N HIS A 174 -2.86 -1.38 8.12
CA HIS A 174 -4.16 -1.73 7.55
C HIS A 174 -4.95 -2.69 8.44
N LEU A 175 -4.28 -3.72 8.99
CA LEU A 175 -4.90 -4.69 9.89
C LEU A 175 -5.46 -4.02 11.15
N ALA A 176 -4.67 -3.15 11.78
CA ALA A 176 -5.10 -2.38 12.95
C ALA A 176 -6.29 -1.47 12.62
N PHE A 177 -6.23 -0.77 11.49
CA PHE A 177 -7.33 0.09 11.04
C PHE A 177 -8.65 -0.67 10.93
N PHE A 178 -8.66 -1.80 10.21
CA PHE A 178 -9.89 -2.58 10.03
C PHE A 178 -10.38 -3.21 11.32
N LEU A 179 -9.50 -3.81 12.14
CA LEU A 179 -9.93 -4.46 13.38
C LEU A 179 -10.48 -3.46 14.41
N ILE A 180 -9.90 -2.27 14.52
CA ILE A 180 -10.43 -1.22 15.40
C ILE A 180 -11.81 -0.75 14.90
N HIS A 181 -11.96 -0.49 13.60
CA HIS A 181 -13.25 -0.09 13.02
C HIS A 181 -14.31 -1.20 13.01
N GLU A 182 -13.90 -2.47 13.09
CA GLU A 182 -14.79 -3.62 13.29
C GLU A 182 -15.14 -3.87 14.76
N GLY A 183 -14.59 -3.11 15.71
CA GLY A 183 -14.79 -3.31 17.15
C GLY A 183 -14.06 -4.53 17.72
N LYS A 184 -13.03 -5.02 17.03
CA LYS A 184 -12.25 -6.22 17.37
C LYS A 184 -10.81 -5.89 17.77
N GLU A 185 -10.61 -4.73 18.39
CA GLU A 185 -9.30 -4.33 18.91
C GLU A 185 -8.75 -5.35 19.92
N THR A 186 -9.61 -6.01 20.68
CA THR A 186 -9.22 -7.08 21.63
C THR A 186 -8.36 -8.16 20.99
N ALA A 187 -8.62 -8.51 19.72
CA ALA A 187 -7.85 -9.52 19.02
C ALA A 187 -6.42 -9.07 18.67
N LEU A 188 -6.18 -7.75 18.51
CA LEU A 188 -4.83 -7.20 18.38
C LEU A 188 -4.06 -7.31 19.69
N TRP A 189 -4.75 -7.07 20.81
CA TRP A 189 -4.18 -7.23 22.14
C TRP A 189 -3.87 -8.69 22.46
N GLU A 190 -4.73 -9.63 22.06
CA GLU A 190 -4.45 -11.07 22.14
C GLU A 190 -3.15 -11.43 21.41
N LEU A 191 -2.89 -10.87 20.22
CA LEU A 191 -1.62 -11.10 19.50
C LEU A 191 -0.41 -10.51 20.24
N ILE A 192 -0.58 -9.39 20.93
CA ILE A 192 0.47 -8.75 21.74
C ILE A 192 0.72 -9.56 23.02
N ASP A 193 -0.33 -10.11 23.64
CA ASP A 193 -0.24 -10.86 24.90
C ASP A 193 0.19 -12.33 24.67
N THR A 194 -0.08 -12.87 23.47
CA THR A 194 0.32 -14.24 23.12
C THR A 194 1.85 -14.42 23.27
N PRO A 195 2.29 -15.48 23.98
CA PRO A 195 3.71 -15.78 24.08
C PRO A 195 4.23 -16.22 22.71
N VAL A 196 5.28 -15.54 22.24
CA VAL A 196 5.92 -15.86 20.97
C VAL A 196 6.94 -16.95 21.26
N ALA A 197 6.76 -18.13 20.67
CA ALA A 197 7.68 -19.24 20.88
C ALA A 197 9.08 -18.84 20.40
N THR A 198 10.02 -18.69 21.34
CA THR A 198 11.43 -18.46 21.05
C THR A 198 12.03 -19.73 20.44
N SER A 199 12.25 -19.72 19.13
CA SER A 199 13.05 -20.74 18.43
C SER A 199 14.52 -20.33 18.39
N ALA A 200 15.40 -21.24 17.98
CA ALA A 200 16.82 -20.94 17.75
C ALA A 200 17.06 -19.74 16.80
N SER A 201 16.06 -19.35 16.01
CA SER A 201 16.09 -18.24 15.06
C SER A 201 15.44 -16.94 15.55
N LEU A 202 14.72 -16.94 16.68
CA LEU A 202 13.99 -15.76 17.17
C LEU A 202 14.41 -15.40 18.59
N THR A 203 15.11 -14.27 18.72
CA THR A 203 15.52 -13.77 20.04
C THR A 203 14.35 -13.11 20.78
N ALA A 204 14.39 -13.11 22.12
CA ALA A 204 13.41 -12.40 22.95
C ALA A 204 13.34 -10.90 22.60
N LYS A 205 14.47 -10.30 22.19
CA LYS A 205 14.56 -8.91 21.73
C LYS A 205 13.77 -8.69 20.43
N GLU A 206 13.84 -9.62 19.48
CA GLU A 206 13.09 -9.55 18.22
C GLU A 206 11.60 -9.74 18.43
N ALA A 207 11.20 -10.68 19.30
CA ALA A 207 9.81 -10.86 19.68
C ALA A 207 9.24 -9.58 20.32
N SER A 208 9.99 -8.99 21.25
CA SER A 208 9.67 -7.69 21.88
C SER A 208 9.51 -6.57 20.85
N MET A 209 10.44 -6.48 19.89
CA MET A 209 10.39 -5.50 18.80
C MET A 209 9.14 -5.67 17.93
N ARG A 210 8.82 -6.91 17.50
CA ARG A 210 7.65 -7.22 16.66
C ARG A 210 6.34 -6.84 17.37
N LYS A 211 6.19 -7.20 18.65
CA LYS A 211 5.05 -6.75 19.47
C LYS A 211 4.98 -5.23 19.57
N GLY A 212 6.13 -4.57 19.73
CA GLY A 212 6.23 -3.11 19.75
C GLY A 212 5.81 -2.43 18.44
N LEU A 213 6.10 -3.04 17.29
CA LEU A 213 5.65 -2.55 15.98
C LEU A 213 4.13 -2.68 15.81
N LEU A 214 3.54 -3.76 16.31
CA LEU A 214 2.09 -3.94 16.32
C LEU A 214 1.40 -2.91 17.22
N LEU A 215 1.91 -2.71 18.45
CA LEU A 215 1.44 -1.66 19.37
C LEU A 215 1.54 -0.27 18.74
N SER A 216 2.67 0.03 18.11
CA SER A 216 2.87 1.28 17.38
C SER A 216 1.83 1.47 16.27
N SER A 217 1.43 0.39 15.59
CA SER A 217 0.37 0.45 14.58
C SER A 217 -1.00 0.77 15.18
N ILE A 218 -1.35 0.19 16.34
CA ILE A 218 -2.60 0.48 17.09
C ILE A 218 -2.66 1.96 17.48
N VAL A 219 -1.59 2.47 18.10
CA VAL A 219 -1.50 3.87 18.52
C VAL A 219 -1.61 4.81 17.30
N LYS A 220 -0.89 4.50 16.21
CA LYS A 220 -0.96 5.29 14.98
C LYS A 220 -2.36 5.31 14.39
N THR A 221 -3.11 4.20 14.45
CA THR A 221 -4.48 4.15 13.92
C THR A 221 -5.45 5.00 14.74
N HIS A 222 -5.35 5.01 16.06
CA HIS A 222 -6.15 5.89 16.92
C HIS A 222 -5.85 7.38 16.67
N LEU A 223 -4.60 7.72 16.35
CA LEU A 223 -4.19 9.10 16.01
C LEU A 223 -4.57 9.54 14.59
N SER A 224 -4.72 8.60 13.64
CA SER A 224 -4.93 8.89 12.22
C SER A 224 -6.35 8.62 11.73
N GLY A 225 -7.20 7.98 12.56
CA GLY A 225 -8.55 7.56 12.19
C GLY A 225 -9.51 8.72 11.91
N PRO A 226 -10.73 8.44 11.41
CA PRO A 226 -11.80 9.44 11.32
C PRO A 226 -12.23 9.94 12.70
N ASP A 227 -12.22 9.05 13.69
CA ASP A 227 -12.51 9.31 15.10
C ASP A 227 -11.19 9.53 15.87
N LYS A 228 -10.37 10.51 15.43
CA LYS A 228 -9.06 10.78 16.06
C LYS A 228 -9.26 11.03 17.55
N SER A 229 -8.75 10.11 18.38
CA SER A 229 -8.85 10.20 19.83
C SER A 229 -7.46 10.07 20.42
N LEU A 230 -6.94 11.21 20.90
CA LEU A 230 -5.69 11.24 21.64
C LEU A 230 -5.81 10.39 22.91
N GLU A 231 -6.93 10.49 23.61
CA GLU A 231 -7.28 9.66 24.76
C GLU A 231 -7.18 8.17 24.45
N SER A 232 -7.74 7.69 23.32
CA SER A 232 -7.67 6.27 22.93
C SER A 232 -6.24 5.83 22.61
N ALA A 233 -5.45 6.70 21.98
CA ALA A 233 -4.05 6.43 21.68
C ALA A 233 -3.18 6.37 22.96
N LEU A 234 -3.41 7.28 23.90
CA LEU A 234 -2.72 7.33 25.19
C LEU A 234 -3.16 6.18 26.11
N SER A 235 -4.45 5.83 26.15
CA SER A 235 -4.94 4.71 26.95
C SER A 235 -4.39 3.37 26.45
N ALA A 236 -4.32 3.16 25.13
CA ALA A 236 -3.63 2.01 24.53
C ALA A 236 -2.15 1.95 24.94
N PHE A 237 -1.47 3.10 24.93
CA PHE A 237 -0.08 3.18 25.36
C PHE A 237 0.10 2.85 26.85
N PHE A 238 -0.73 3.42 27.73
CA PHE A 238 -0.66 3.15 29.17
C PHE A 238 -0.99 1.70 29.50
N ARG A 239 -1.99 1.11 28.83
CA ARG A 239 -2.27 -0.33 28.93
C ARG A 239 -1.03 -1.16 28.62
N ALA A 240 -0.33 -0.84 27.52
CA ALA A 240 0.90 -1.53 27.17
C ALA A 240 2.05 -1.26 28.15
N LEU A 241 2.13 -0.06 28.73
CA LEU A 241 3.12 0.32 29.74
C LEU A 241 2.94 -0.47 31.03
N ASP A 242 1.70 -0.66 31.48
CA ASP A 242 1.38 -1.39 32.69
C ASP A 242 1.48 -2.91 32.49
N THR A 243 1.13 -3.39 31.29
CA THR A 243 1.26 -4.80 30.87
C THR A 243 2.67 -5.13 30.36
N SER A 244 3.61 -4.18 30.34
CA SER A 244 4.93 -4.37 29.74
C SER A 244 5.78 -5.44 30.43
N GLN A 245 5.51 -5.70 31.71
CA GLN A 245 6.16 -6.75 32.49
C GLN A 245 5.76 -8.16 32.03
N THR A 246 4.54 -8.33 31.50
CA THR A 246 3.99 -9.63 31.08
C THR A 246 4.02 -9.81 29.55
N SER A 247 3.83 -8.74 28.79
CA SER A 247 3.76 -8.77 27.33
C SER A 247 5.14 -8.74 26.65
N HIS A 248 6.18 -8.24 27.34
CA HIS A 248 7.52 -7.98 26.80
C HIS A 248 7.56 -7.07 25.55
N ALA A 249 6.45 -6.41 25.17
CA ALA A 249 6.40 -5.54 24.00
C ALA A 249 7.30 -4.32 24.16
N SER A 250 8.08 -3.99 23.13
CA SER A 250 8.87 -2.75 23.11
C SER A 250 7.94 -1.55 22.95
N ILE A 251 7.75 -0.81 24.04
CA ILE A 251 6.89 0.37 24.07
C ILE A 251 7.56 1.57 23.38
N THR A 252 8.88 1.52 23.19
CA THR A 252 9.67 2.66 22.70
C THR A 252 9.14 3.20 21.36
N HIS A 253 8.77 2.34 20.41
CA HIS A 253 8.26 2.78 19.12
C HIS A 253 6.93 3.54 19.22
N ALA A 254 6.00 3.03 20.02
CA ALA A 254 4.73 3.70 20.30
C ALA A 254 4.94 5.02 21.03
N GLY A 255 5.85 5.05 22.01
CA GLY A 255 6.22 6.27 22.74
C GLY A 255 6.83 7.33 21.82
N VAL A 256 7.71 6.95 20.89
CA VAL A 256 8.27 7.89 19.91
C VAL A 256 7.19 8.50 19.03
N GLN A 257 6.24 7.70 18.57
CA GLN A 257 5.14 8.18 17.74
C GLN A 257 4.22 9.12 18.52
N LEU A 258 3.92 8.81 19.78
CA LEU A 258 3.14 9.71 20.64
C LEU A 258 3.86 11.03 20.90
N THR A 259 5.17 11.01 21.17
CA THR A 259 5.94 12.27 21.29
C THR A 259 5.76 13.15 20.06
N GLY A 260 5.91 12.58 18.85
CA GLY A 260 5.74 13.33 17.61
C GLY A 260 4.30 13.78 17.38
N ALA A 261 3.31 12.99 17.77
CA ALA A 261 1.91 13.34 17.63
C ALA A 261 1.50 14.47 18.58
N LEU A 262 1.91 14.38 19.84
CA LEU A 262 1.63 15.37 20.90
C LEU A 262 2.21 16.74 20.57
N VAL A 263 3.45 16.81 20.08
CA VAL A 263 4.10 18.07 19.66
C VAL A 263 3.36 18.74 18.50
N ASN A 264 2.79 17.95 17.59
CA ASN A 264 2.06 18.46 16.43
C ASN A 264 0.54 18.58 16.66
N PHE A 265 0.06 18.26 17.87
CA PHE A 265 -1.36 18.25 18.15
C PHE A 265 -1.84 19.69 18.41
N GLY A 266 -2.80 20.15 17.61
CA GLY A 266 -3.18 21.57 17.61
C GLY A 266 -4.26 21.97 18.62
N ARG A 267 -4.96 21.02 19.25
CA ARG A 267 -6.08 21.29 20.17
C ARG A 267 -6.13 20.25 21.27
N PHE A 268 -6.14 20.68 22.53
CA PHE A 268 -6.24 19.80 23.69
C PHE A 268 -7.49 20.14 24.49
N SER A 269 -8.17 19.11 25.01
CA SER A 269 -9.16 19.28 26.08
C SER A 269 -8.48 19.21 27.46
N ASP A 270 -9.15 19.66 28.52
CA ASP A 270 -8.61 19.60 29.88
C ASP A 270 -8.24 18.17 30.32
N SER A 271 -9.01 17.17 29.85
CA SER A 271 -8.72 15.75 30.09
C SER A 271 -7.46 15.29 29.32
N ASP A 272 -7.22 15.82 28.13
CA ASP A 272 -6.02 15.53 27.35
C ASP A 272 -4.76 16.11 28.01
N VAL A 273 -4.86 17.26 28.68
CA VAL A 273 -3.74 17.88 29.41
C VAL A 273 -3.27 16.97 30.55
N ALA A 274 -4.20 16.44 31.36
CA ALA A 274 -3.84 15.50 32.42
C ALA A 274 -3.19 14.21 31.88
N LEU A 275 -3.63 13.72 30.71
CA LEU A 275 -3.01 12.58 30.04
C LEU A 275 -1.64 12.93 29.43
N TYR A 276 -1.46 14.18 28.98
CA TYR A 276 -0.18 14.72 28.51
C TYR A 276 0.86 14.69 29.63
N ASP A 277 0.52 15.26 30.79
CA ASP A 277 1.38 15.28 31.97
C ASP A 277 1.76 13.86 32.40
N LYS A 278 0.76 12.97 32.49
CA LYS A 278 0.99 11.55 32.79
C LYS A 278 1.92 10.88 31.77
N PHE A 279 1.88 11.30 30.50
CA PHE A 279 2.76 10.78 29.47
C PHE A 279 4.20 11.29 29.63
N ILE A 280 4.39 12.57 29.99
CA ILE A 280 5.72 13.13 30.34
C ILE A 280 6.35 12.31 31.47
N ASP A 281 5.62 12.07 32.55
CA ASP A 281 6.09 11.29 33.71
C ASP A 281 6.44 9.85 33.35
N ALA A 282 5.80 9.30 32.31
CA ALA A 282 6.08 7.96 31.82
C ALA A 282 7.34 7.87 30.95
N VAL A 283 7.86 8.97 30.40
CA VAL A 283 9.02 8.98 29.48
C VAL A 283 10.24 8.19 29.99
N PRO A 284 10.67 8.35 31.26
CA PRO A 284 11.80 7.58 31.79
C PRO A 284 11.55 6.07 31.81
N ARG A 285 10.30 5.62 32.00
CA ARG A 285 9.95 4.19 32.14
C ARG A 285 10.17 3.40 30.86
N TRP A 286 9.97 3.99 29.69
CA TRP A 286 10.11 3.32 28.39
C TRP A 286 11.38 3.71 27.61
N THR A 287 12.18 4.63 28.15
CA THR A 287 13.45 5.09 27.56
C THR A 287 14.67 4.67 28.38
N LYS A 288 14.53 3.67 29.27
CA LYS A 288 15.58 3.21 30.22
C LYS A 288 16.99 3.01 29.65
N LYS A 289 17.09 2.59 28.38
CA LYS A 289 18.38 2.31 27.72
C LYS A 289 19.16 3.57 27.30
N HIS A 290 18.48 4.71 27.22
CA HIS A 290 19.05 5.96 26.70
C HIS A 290 18.53 7.15 27.52
N PRO A 291 19.08 7.41 28.72
CA PRO A 291 18.63 8.48 29.60
C PRO A 291 18.67 9.86 28.90
N ASP A 292 19.68 10.14 28.08
CA ASP A 292 19.79 11.40 27.32
C ASP A 292 18.60 11.60 26.38
N ARG A 293 18.09 10.51 25.78
CA ARG A 293 16.89 10.55 24.93
C ARG A 293 15.62 10.78 25.73
N ALA A 294 15.59 10.36 27.00
CA ALA A 294 14.47 10.64 27.90
C ALA A 294 14.43 12.13 28.22
N ILE A 295 15.58 12.72 28.58
CA ILE A 295 15.71 14.15 28.89
C ILE A 295 15.31 14.99 27.69
N TYR A 296 15.85 14.69 26.50
CA TYR A 296 15.48 15.37 25.26
C TYR A 296 13.97 15.32 24.99
N ARG A 297 13.33 14.15 25.18
CA ARG A 297 11.89 13.99 24.94
C ARG A 297 11.04 14.77 25.93
N ILE A 298 11.41 14.75 27.21
CA ILE A 298 10.74 15.53 28.25
C ILE A 298 10.87 17.02 27.90
N ALA A 299 12.07 17.50 27.61
CA ALA A 299 12.30 18.88 27.22
C ALA A 299 11.49 19.30 25.99
N ASN A 300 11.42 18.45 24.97
CA ASN A 300 10.62 18.72 23.77
C ASN A 300 9.11 18.73 24.07
N LEU A 301 8.62 17.84 24.94
CA LEU A 301 7.22 17.83 25.35
C LEU A 301 6.87 19.03 26.24
N THR A 302 7.75 19.47 27.12
CA THR A 302 7.54 20.65 27.97
C THR A 302 7.55 21.93 27.15
N LEU A 303 8.39 22.02 26.12
CA LEU A 303 8.40 23.16 25.19
C LEU A 303 7.05 23.33 24.48
N HIS A 304 6.40 22.22 24.17
CA HIS A 304 5.11 22.17 23.48
C HIS A 304 3.92 21.89 24.42
N HIS A 305 4.08 22.12 25.72
CA HIS A 305 3.01 21.86 26.69
C HIS A 305 1.76 22.72 26.39
N PRO A 306 0.55 22.13 26.38
CA PRO A 306 -0.67 22.85 25.98
C PRO A 306 -1.04 24.04 26.87
N THR A 307 -0.69 24.01 28.16
CA THR A 307 -1.09 25.05 29.13
C THR A 307 0.09 25.84 29.70
N THR A 308 1.29 25.24 29.71
CA THR A 308 2.48 25.80 30.38
C THR A 308 3.74 25.52 29.57
N PRO A 309 3.85 26.04 28.34
CA PRO A 309 5.03 25.83 27.51
C PRO A 309 6.26 26.46 28.18
N SER A 310 7.31 25.68 28.42
CA SER A 310 8.57 26.16 28.98
C SER A 310 9.77 25.66 28.17
N ALA A 311 10.68 26.58 27.86
CA ALA A 311 11.93 26.29 27.19
C ALA A 311 13.06 25.92 28.16
N ASP A 312 12.87 26.08 29.47
CA ASP A 312 13.94 25.94 30.46
C ASP A 312 14.59 24.54 30.42
N PRO A 313 13.83 23.42 30.40
CA PRO A 313 14.44 22.09 30.32
C PRO A 313 15.22 21.85 29.02
N ALA A 314 14.80 22.50 27.92
CA ALA A 314 15.50 22.40 26.64
C ALA A 314 16.80 23.20 26.63
N LEU A 315 16.80 24.39 27.24
CA LEU A 315 17.99 25.22 27.39
C LEU A 315 19.00 24.55 28.32
N ASP A 316 18.56 23.95 29.42
CA ASP A 316 19.43 23.22 30.35
C ASP A 316 20.03 21.99 29.67
N PHE A 317 19.22 21.22 28.93
CA PHE A 317 19.74 20.12 28.10
C PHE A 317 20.81 20.58 27.09
N ILE A 318 20.60 21.70 26.39
CA ILE A 318 21.61 22.25 25.45
C ILE A 318 22.87 22.72 26.19
N ARG A 319 22.74 23.31 27.38
CA ARG A 319 23.87 23.76 28.21
C ARG A 319 24.68 22.57 28.73
N GLU A 320 24.03 21.49 29.12
CA GLU A 320 24.64 20.22 29.53
C GLU A 320 25.23 19.42 28.37
N LEU A 321 24.71 19.58 27.15
CA LEU A 321 25.34 19.06 25.93
C LEU A 321 26.53 19.90 25.48
N ARG A 322 26.62 21.18 25.87
CA ARG A 322 27.73 22.07 25.52
C ARG A 322 29.11 21.56 25.98
N PRO A 323 29.30 20.87 27.12
CA PRO A 323 30.55 20.18 27.42
C PRO A 323 30.86 18.98 26.50
N LEU A 324 29.90 18.46 25.71
CA LEU A 324 30.16 17.54 24.59
C LEU A 324 30.42 18.26 23.25
N ALA A 325 30.14 19.56 23.12
CA ALA A 325 30.40 20.34 21.91
C ALA A 325 31.89 20.65 21.67
N SER A 326 32.78 20.21 22.58
CA SER A 326 34.22 20.05 22.32
C SER A 326 34.54 18.82 21.43
N HIS A 327 33.51 18.13 20.90
CA HIS A 327 33.70 17.09 19.88
C HIS A 327 34.00 17.71 18.49
N PRO A 328 35.03 17.22 17.77
CA PRO A 328 35.50 17.77 16.50
C PRO A 328 34.52 17.67 15.31
N PHE A 329 33.30 17.17 15.49
CA PHE A 329 32.31 17.07 14.41
C PHE A 329 31.50 18.35 14.19
N LEU A 330 31.54 19.32 15.11
CA LEU A 330 30.75 20.57 15.03
C LEU A 330 31.58 21.84 14.78
N ASN A 331 32.90 21.74 14.75
CA ASN A 331 33.81 22.78 14.26
C ASN A 331 34.51 22.27 12.98
N PRO A 332 33.92 22.44 11.79
CA PRO A 332 34.67 22.26 10.57
C PRO A 332 35.67 23.42 10.46
N THR A 333 36.94 23.12 10.64
CA THR A 333 38.02 23.91 10.03
C THR A 333 37.94 23.81 8.52
#